data_AF-A0A4R5PGA5-F1
#
_entry.id   AF-A0A4R5PGA5-F1
#
_cell.length_a   1.000
_cell.length_b   1.000
_cell.length_c   1.000
_cell.angle_alpha   90.00
_cell.angle_beta   90.00
_cell.angle_gamma   90.00
#
_symmetry.space_group_name_H-M   'P 1'
#
loop_
_entity.id
_entity.type
_entity.pdbx_description
1 polymer ?
#
loop_
_entity_poly.entity_id
_entity_poly.type
_entity_poly.pdbx_seq_one_letter_code
_entity_poly.pdbx_strand_id
1 'polypeptide(L)'
;MTTAELAMESVVKSGIPELVVMMKPSIGDARKDTSAPRRMMLAGEIQRRLIEARIPVAEVSAMTLVSWLLGGGRKYPPRDFAGLEQAIQDAWRVGEVDDGFRLSTVGVAAAAAVVAGIETRKRVENSSLAALSEMNLPSGWELPARASEWNSLYMKEEVSA
;
A
#
# COMPACT_ATOMS: atom_id res chain seq x y z
N MET A 1 3.63 3.63 26.38
CA MET A 1 2.80 3.76 25.17
C MET A 1 2.77 2.42 24.46
N THR A 2 1.60 1.99 24.01
CA THR A 2 1.43 0.80 23.18
C THR A 2 1.69 1.14 21.71
N THR A 3 2.13 0.18 20.89
CA THR A 3 2.45 0.42 19.46
C THR A 3 1.28 1.04 18.68
N ALA A 4 0.04 0.72 19.04
CA ALA A 4 -1.15 1.30 18.43
C ALA A 4 -1.32 2.80 18.77
N GLU A 5 -0.96 3.23 19.99
CA GLU A 5 -1.01 4.65 20.38
C GLU A 5 -0.02 5.48 19.56
N LEU A 6 1.22 4.99 19.42
CA LEU A 6 2.25 5.65 18.62
C LEU A 6 1.85 5.76 17.14
N ALA A 7 1.22 4.72 16.59
CA ALA A 7 0.71 4.75 15.22
C ALA A 7 -0.39 5.80 15.04
N MET A 8 -1.36 5.87 15.97
CA MET A 8 -2.42 6.86 15.91
C MET A 8 -1.91 8.29 16.09
N GLU A 9 -0.96 8.50 17.02
CA GLU A 9 -0.32 9.81 17.22
C GLU A 9 0.39 10.26 15.94
N SER A 10 1.17 9.38 15.31
CA SER A 10 1.85 9.67 14.04
C SER A 10 0.88 10.06 12.92
N VAL A 11 -0.24 9.34 12.80
CA VAL A 11 -1.28 9.63 11.79
C VAL A 11 -1.91 10.99 12.02
N VAL A 12 -2.32 11.29 13.26
CA VAL A 12 -3.09 12.51 13.58
C VAL A 12 -2.21 13.76 13.61
N LYS A 13 -0.91 13.63 13.92
CA LYS A 13 0.02 14.76 14.02
C LYS A 13 0.14 15.58 12.73
N SER A 14 -0.12 14.95 11.58
CA SER A 14 -0.02 15.59 10.25
C SER A 14 -1.38 16.04 9.69
N GLY A 15 -2.46 15.97 10.49
CA GLY A 15 -3.84 16.18 10.05
C GLY A 15 -4.63 14.87 9.94
N ILE A 16 -5.94 14.95 9.69
CA ILE A 16 -6.78 13.76 9.50
C ILE A 16 -6.63 13.30 8.04
N PRO A 17 -6.07 12.11 7.77
CA PRO A 17 -5.93 11.62 6.40
C PRO A 17 -7.29 11.22 5.81
N GLU A 18 -7.46 11.41 4.50
CA GLU A 18 -8.65 10.97 3.76
C GLU A 18 -8.69 9.45 3.54
N LEU A 19 -7.52 8.80 3.52
CA LEU A 19 -7.36 7.36 3.39
C LEU A 19 -6.06 6.91 4.07
N VAL A 20 -6.12 5.80 4.80
CA VAL A 20 -4.95 5.07 5.28
C VAL A 20 -4.87 3.74 4.55
N VAL A 21 -3.74 3.46 3.92
CA VAL A 21 -3.48 2.14 3.32
C VAL A 21 -2.49 1.39 4.18
N MET A 22 -2.84 0.16 4.54
CA MET A 22 -2.00 -0.73 5.34
C MET A 22 -1.60 -1.97 4.54
N MET A 23 -0.42 -2.50 4.83
CA MET A 23 -0.08 -3.85 4.38
C MET A 23 -0.99 -4.85 5.10
N LYS A 24 -1.67 -5.72 4.34
CA LYS A 24 -2.45 -6.81 4.90
C LYS A 24 -1.53 -7.79 5.64
N PRO A 25 -1.73 -8.05 6.94
CA PRO A 25 -0.90 -8.99 7.68
C PRO A 25 -1.09 -10.41 7.11
N SER A 26 0.00 -11.14 6.97
CA SER A 26 0.01 -12.54 6.54
C SER A 26 0.29 -13.49 7.70
N ILE A 27 -0.28 -14.69 7.61
CA ILE A 27 -0.07 -15.80 8.54
C ILE A 27 0.67 -16.89 7.80
N GLY A 28 1.85 -17.28 8.29
CA GLY A 28 2.54 -18.48 7.84
C GLY A 28 1.94 -19.75 8.46
N ASP A 29 2.66 -20.87 8.37
CA ASP A 29 2.33 -22.06 9.16
C ASP A 29 2.29 -21.70 10.65
N ALA A 30 1.11 -21.83 11.28
CA ALA A 30 0.89 -21.44 12.67
C ALA A 30 1.81 -22.19 13.66
N ARG A 31 2.34 -23.37 13.28
CA ARG A 31 3.32 -24.10 14.09
C ARG A 31 4.71 -23.47 14.08
N LYS A 32 5.03 -22.71 13.03
CA LYS A 32 6.33 -22.05 12.83
C LYS A 32 6.27 -20.55 13.09
N ASP A 33 5.13 -19.92 12.86
CA ASP A 33 4.90 -18.49 13.09
C ASP A 33 3.95 -18.26 14.26
N THR A 34 4.46 -18.51 15.47
CA THR A 34 3.72 -18.33 16.73
C THR A 34 3.40 -16.85 17.03
N SER A 35 3.99 -15.92 16.28
CA SER A 35 3.77 -14.48 16.45
C SER A 35 2.68 -13.92 15.54
N ALA A 36 2.22 -14.66 14.53
CA ALA A 36 1.18 -14.22 13.60
C ALA A 36 -0.11 -13.74 14.27
N PRO A 37 -0.69 -14.44 15.27
CA PRO A 37 -1.90 -13.96 15.94
C PRO A 37 -1.70 -12.58 16.58
N ARG A 38 -0.55 -12.32 17.21
CA ARG A 38 -0.25 -11.01 17.81
C ARG A 38 -0.15 -9.91 16.78
N ARG A 39 0.49 -10.17 15.62
CA ARG A 39 0.58 -9.17 14.53
C ARG A 39 -0.79 -8.86 13.95
N MET A 40 -1.66 -9.85 13.80
CA MET A 40 -3.04 -9.65 13.37
C MET A 40 -3.86 -8.85 14.38
N MET A 41 -3.75 -9.18 15.66
CA MET A 41 -4.43 -8.43 16.73
C MET A 41 -4.00 -6.96 16.73
N LEU A 42 -2.69 -6.70 16.58
CA LEU A 42 -2.18 -5.33 16.50
C LEU A 42 -2.71 -4.60 15.26
N ALA A 43 -2.67 -5.24 14.08
CA ALA A 43 -3.19 -4.65 12.84
C ALA A 43 -4.70 -4.36 12.95
N GLY A 44 -5.48 -5.29 13.49
CA GLY A 44 -6.91 -5.13 13.72
C GLY A 44 -7.22 -4.03 14.73
N GLU A 45 -6.42 -3.89 15.79
CA GLU A 45 -6.60 -2.81 16.76
C GLU A 45 -6.28 -1.43 16.15
N ILE A 46 -5.26 -1.32 15.31
CA ILE A 46 -4.97 -0.09 14.56
C ILE A 46 -6.14 0.24 13.62
N GLN A 47 -6.62 -0.74 12.85
CA GLN A 47 -7.77 -0.57 11.95
C GLN A 47 -9.02 -0.12 12.70
N ARG A 48 -9.34 -0.78 13.82
CA ARG A 48 -10.48 -0.43 14.67
C ARG A 48 -10.41 1.03 15.11
N ARG A 49 -9.25 1.48 15.60
CA ARG A 49 -9.07 2.87 16.05
C ARG A 49 -9.18 3.88 14.90
N LEU A 50 -8.64 3.57 13.72
CA LEU A 50 -8.79 4.42 12.53
C LEU A 50 -10.26 4.53 12.12
N ILE A 51 -10.99 3.42 12.08
CA ILE A 51 -12.42 3.38 11.75
C ILE A 51 -13.25 4.16 12.79
N GLU A 52 -12.96 4.00 14.08
CA GLU A 52 -13.61 4.77 15.16
C GLU A 52 -13.36 6.27 15.05
N ALA A 53 -12.17 6.66 14.55
CA ALA A 53 -11.83 8.04 14.22
C ALA A 53 -12.42 8.51 12.88
N ARG A 54 -13.25 7.70 12.20
CA ARG A 54 -13.83 7.95 10.87
C ARG A 54 -12.79 8.13 9.76
N ILE A 55 -11.63 7.50 9.91
CA ILE A 55 -10.59 7.47 8.89
C ILE A 55 -10.78 6.18 8.06
N PRO A 56 -11.03 6.29 6.75
CA PRO A 56 -11.14 5.12 5.87
C PRO A 56 -9.82 4.34 5.84
N VAL A 57 -9.92 3.01 5.85
CA VAL A 57 -8.76 2.12 5.75
C VAL A 57 -8.91 1.21 4.54
N ALA A 58 -7.84 1.10 3.74
CA ALA A 58 -7.68 0.09 2.71
C ALA A 58 -6.52 -0.84 3.05
N GLU A 59 -6.55 -2.04 2.46
CA GLU A 59 -5.48 -3.02 2.60
C GLU A 59 -4.88 -3.36 1.23
N VAL A 60 -3.56 -3.44 1.19
CA VAL A 60 -2.82 -4.02 0.07
C VAL A 60 -2.09 -5.28 0.51
N SER A 61 -2.23 -6.37 -0.24
CA SER A 61 -1.51 -7.61 0.08
C SER A 61 -0.07 -7.56 -0.42
N ALA A 62 0.83 -8.30 0.23
CA ALA A 62 2.19 -8.46 -0.26
C ALA A 62 2.23 -9.05 -1.69
N MET A 63 1.28 -9.94 -2.01
CA MET A 63 1.16 -10.53 -3.35
C MET A 63 0.70 -9.50 -4.39
N THR A 64 -0.19 -8.59 -4.00
CA THR A 64 -0.63 -7.48 -4.85
C THR A 64 0.55 -6.57 -5.19
N LEU A 65 1.40 -6.23 -4.22
CA LEU A 65 2.62 -5.46 -4.48
C LEU A 65 3.62 -6.23 -5.36
N VAL A 66 3.78 -7.54 -5.13
CA VAL A 66 4.64 -8.39 -5.98
C VAL A 66 4.12 -8.43 -7.41
N SER A 67 2.81 -8.65 -7.60
CA SER A 67 2.17 -8.68 -8.92
C SER A 67 2.34 -7.36 -9.64
N TRP A 68 2.15 -6.25 -8.93
CA TRP A 68 2.29 -4.91 -9.49
C TRP A 68 3.73 -4.56 -9.85
N LEU A 69 4.68 -4.81 -8.94
CA LEU A 69 6.05 -4.32 -9.08
C LEU A 69 6.95 -5.25 -9.88
N LEU A 70 6.68 -6.55 -9.86
CA LEU A 70 7.48 -7.58 -10.56
C LEU A 70 6.78 -8.16 -11.79
N GLY A 71 5.54 -7.75 -12.07
CA GLY A 71 4.74 -8.19 -13.20
C GLY A 71 3.79 -9.34 -12.87
N GLY A 72 2.57 -9.26 -13.42
CA GLY A 72 1.49 -10.23 -13.22
C GLY A 72 1.86 -11.60 -13.78
N GLY A 73 1.96 -12.60 -12.90
CA GLY A 73 2.31 -13.98 -13.29
C GLY A 73 2.99 -14.80 -12.21
N ARG A 74 3.47 -14.17 -11.12
CA ARG A 74 3.99 -14.92 -9.97
C ARG A 74 2.84 -15.54 -9.18
N LYS A 75 2.58 -16.82 -9.45
CA LYS A 75 1.60 -17.67 -8.72
C LYS A 75 2.02 -18.00 -7.28
N TYR A 76 3.27 -17.73 -6.91
CA TYR A 76 3.80 -18.05 -5.59
C TYR A 76 4.46 -16.82 -4.96
N PRO A 77 4.32 -16.63 -3.65
CA PRO A 77 5.08 -15.63 -2.93
C PRO A 77 6.58 -15.88 -3.17
N PRO A 78 7.36 -14.83 -3.44
CA PRO A 78 8.78 -15.00 -3.66
C PRO A 78 9.44 -15.55 -2.39
N ARG A 79 10.51 -16.31 -2.57
CA ARG A 79 11.25 -16.96 -1.46
C ARG A 79 11.80 -15.93 -0.47
N ASP A 80 12.06 -14.73 -0.95
CA ASP A 80 12.43 -13.53 -0.19
C ASP A 80 11.83 -12.29 -0.87
N PHE A 81 11.90 -11.14 -0.18
CA PHE A 81 11.40 -9.87 -0.69
C PHE A 81 12.47 -9.05 -1.41
N ALA A 82 13.69 -9.58 -1.63
CA ALA A 82 14.80 -8.79 -2.16
C ALA A 82 14.49 -8.23 -3.56
N GLY A 83 13.84 -9.02 -4.41
CA GLY A 83 13.40 -8.55 -5.73
C GLY A 83 12.36 -7.43 -5.65
N LEU A 84 11.46 -7.47 -4.65
CA LEU A 84 10.47 -6.41 -4.42
C LEU A 84 11.17 -5.11 -3.97
N GLU A 85 12.12 -5.24 -3.06
CA GLU A 85 12.91 -4.11 -2.55
C GLU A 85 13.74 -3.46 -3.66
N GLN A 86 14.37 -4.26 -4.53
CA GLN A 86 15.07 -3.74 -5.70
C GLN A 86 14.14 -3.01 -6.66
N ALA A 87 12.95 -3.56 -6.95
CA ALA A 87 11.97 -2.89 -7.81
C ALA A 87 11.50 -1.55 -7.22
N ILE A 88 11.37 -1.46 -5.90
CA ILE A 88 11.08 -0.21 -5.19
C ILE A 88 12.25 0.79 -5.33
N GLN A 89 13.48 0.30 -5.16
CA GLN A 89 14.68 1.11 -5.31
C GLN A 89 14.81 1.68 -6.73
N ASP A 90 14.56 0.85 -7.75
CA ASP A 90 14.64 1.24 -9.15
C ASP A 90 13.54 2.25 -9.53
N ALA A 91 12.33 2.03 -9.02
CA ALA A 91 11.18 2.87 -9.31
C ALA A 91 11.24 4.24 -8.62
N TRP A 92 11.68 4.31 -7.36
CA TRP A 92 11.60 5.55 -6.57
C TRP A 92 12.95 6.15 -6.16
N ARG A 93 14.06 5.42 -6.32
CA ARG A 93 15.41 5.82 -5.88
C ARG A 93 15.45 6.21 -4.41
N VAL A 94 14.96 5.33 -3.55
CA VAL A 94 14.92 5.55 -2.10
C VAL A 94 16.35 5.79 -1.59
N GLY A 95 16.54 6.77 -0.71
CA GLY A 95 17.85 7.05 -0.12
C GLY A 95 18.27 5.99 0.90
N GLU A 96 19.27 6.32 1.70
CA GLU A 96 19.59 5.53 2.89
C GLU A 96 18.39 5.51 3.84
N VAL A 97 18.11 4.32 4.38
CA VAL A 97 17.04 4.08 5.35
C VAL A 97 17.65 3.47 6.61
N ASP A 98 17.00 3.64 7.75
CA ASP A 98 17.40 3.00 9.00
C ASP A 98 17.18 1.48 8.95
N ASP A 99 17.94 0.73 9.76
CA ASP A 99 17.90 -0.74 9.81
C ASP A 99 16.50 -1.31 10.16
N GLY A 100 15.62 -0.50 10.74
CA GLY A 100 14.25 -0.86 11.07
C GLY A 100 13.25 -0.66 9.93
N PHE A 101 13.60 0.11 8.90
CA PHE A 101 12.68 0.49 7.84
C PHE A 101 12.55 -0.61 6.79
N ARG A 102 11.30 -1.01 6.55
CA ARG A 102 10.98 -1.95 5.48
C ARG A 102 10.69 -1.19 4.21
N LEU A 103 11.51 -1.38 3.17
CA LEU A 103 11.33 -0.72 1.88
C LEU A 103 9.94 -0.99 1.26
N SER A 104 9.32 -2.13 1.56
CA SER A 104 7.93 -2.43 1.16
C SER A 104 6.92 -1.37 1.61
N THR A 105 7.21 -0.60 2.66
CA THR A 105 6.40 0.55 3.11
C THR A 105 6.27 1.61 2.01
N VAL A 106 7.33 1.83 1.21
CA VAL A 106 7.29 2.74 0.05
C VAL A 106 6.34 2.20 -1.01
N GLY A 107 6.33 0.88 -1.23
CA GLY A 107 5.37 0.24 -2.14
C GLY A 107 3.91 0.39 -1.68
N VAL A 108 3.64 0.28 -0.38
CA VAL A 108 2.31 0.55 0.21
C VAL A 108 1.91 2.02 0.00
N ALA A 109 2.81 2.95 0.29
CA ALA A 109 2.57 4.37 0.10
C ALA A 109 2.33 4.73 -1.38
N ALA A 110 3.07 4.11 -2.30
CA ALA A 110 2.86 4.28 -3.73
C ALA A 110 1.51 3.73 -4.20
N ALA A 111 1.07 2.57 -3.68
CA ALA A 111 -0.26 2.03 -3.96
C ALA A 111 -1.36 3.00 -3.47
N ALA A 112 -1.18 3.57 -2.27
CA ALA A 112 -2.08 4.60 -1.73
C ALA A 112 -2.15 5.83 -2.64
N ALA A 113 -1.00 6.31 -3.12
CA ALA A 113 -0.94 7.43 -4.05
C ALA A 113 -1.73 7.15 -5.34
N VAL A 114 -1.56 5.98 -5.95
CA VAL A 114 -2.30 5.60 -7.16
C VAL A 114 -3.82 5.56 -6.90
N VAL A 115 -4.25 4.99 -5.76
CA VAL A 115 -5.65 4.96 -5.34
C VAL A 115 -6.21 6.37 -5.12
N ALA A 116 -5.41 7.28 -4.57
CA ALA A 116 -5.77 8.67 -4.34
C ALA A 116 -5.62 9.58 -5.58
N GLY A 117 -5.27 9.03 -6.75
CA GLY A 117 -5.07 9.84 -7.96
C GLY A 117 -3.79 10.69 -7.95
N ILE A 118 -2.84 10.40 -7.06
CA ILE A 118 -1.56 11.08 -6.97
C ILE A 118 -0.56 10.38 -7.87
N GLU A 119 0.02 11.11 -8.82
CA GLU A 119 1.07 10.59 -9.68
C GLU A 119 2.33 10.23 -8.86
N THR A 120 2.92 9.09 -9.20
CA THR A 120 4.21 8.67 -8.65
C THR A 120 5.25 8.54 -9.75
N ARG A 121 6.52 8.38 -9.37
CA ARG A 121 7.61 8.16 -10.32
C ARG A 121 7.40 6.96 -11.24
N LYS A 122 6.71 5.92 -10.76
CA LYS A 122 6.25 4.81 -11.59
C LYS A 122 4.92 5.21 -12.23
N ARG A 123 4.87 5.21 -13.57
CA ARG A 123 3.65 5.53 -14.33
C ARG A 123 2.54 4.52 -14.05
N VAL A 124 1.31 5.01 -14.05
CA VAL A 124 0.10 4.18 -13.94
C VAL A 124 -0.22 3.58 -15.30
N GLU A 125 -0.10 2.26 -15.40
CA GLU A 125 -0.41 1.49 -16.60
C GLU A 125 -1.62 0.58 -16.37
N ASN A 126 -2.22 0.05 -17.45
CA ASN A 126 -3.32 -0.93 -17.32
C ASN A 126 -2.93 -2.15 -16.46
N SER A 127 -1.67 -2.60 -16.58
CA SER A 127 -1.09 -3.66 -15.74
C SER A 127 -1.04 -3.29 -14.26
N SER A 128 -0.82 -2.00 -13.97
CA SER A 128 -0.80 -1.47 -12.60
C SER A 128 -2.20 -1.49 -12.00
N LEU A 129 -3.19 -0.97 -12.73
CA LEU A 129 -4.59 -0.95 -12.28
C LEU A 129 -5.15 -2.36 -12.15
N ALA A 130 -4.82 -3.27 -13.08
CA ALA A 130 -5.22 -4.66 -13.01
C ALA A 130 -4.67 -5.35 -11.74
N ALA A 131 -3.39 -5.12 -11.40
CA ALA A 131 -2.81 -5.68 -10.18
C ALA A 131 -3.43 -5.07 -8.91
N LEU A 132 -3.57 -3.74 -8.87
CA LEU A 132 -4.09 -3.02 -7.71
C LEU A 132 -5.61 -3.18 -7.52
N SER A 133 -6.35 -3.67 -8.52
CA SER A 133 -7.78 -3.96 -8.40
C SER A 133 -8.11 -5.04 -7.36
N GLU A 134 -7.11 -5.83 -6.93
CA GLU A 134 -7.24 -6.80 -5.84
C GLU A 134 -7.21 -6.16 -4.43
N MET A 135 -6.96 -4.86 -4.33
CA MET A 135 -6.99 -4.13 -3.06
C MET A 135 -8.41 -4.10 -2.49
N ASN A 136 -8.49 -4.21 -1.16
CA ASN A 136 -9.76 -4.01 -0.46
C ASN A 136 -9.93 -2.52 -0.18
N LEU A 137 -10.71 -1.84 -1.02
CA LEU A 137 -10.95 -0.40 -0.93
C LEU A 137 -12.22 -0.10 -0.10
N PRO A 138 -12.25 1.00 0.65
CA PRO A 138 -13.45 1.45 1.35
C PRO A 138 -14.56 1.86 0.38
N SER A 139 -15.81 1.85 0.85
CA SER A 139 -16.96 2.22 0.04
C SER A 139 -16.79 3.60 -0.62
N GLY A 140 -17.08 3.69 -1.91
CA GLY A 140 -16.95 4.92 -2.71
C GLY A 140 -15.56 5.14 -3.30
N TRP A 141 -14.59 4.29 -2.98
CA TRP A 141 -13.26 4.30 -3.61
C TRP A 141 -13.18 3.18 -4.64
N GLU A 142 -12.89 3.54 -5.89
CA GLU A 142 -12.74 2.59 -6.98
C GLU A 142 -11.55 3.01 -7.86
N LEU A 143 -10.79 2.01 -8.31
CA LEU A 143 -9.79 2.21 -9.35
C LEU A 143 -10.45 2.04 -10.71
N PRO A 144 -10.21 2.96 -11.66
CA PRO A 144 -10.71 2.81 -13.02
C PRO A 144 -10.09 1.58 -13.71
N ALA A 145 -10.77 1.05 -14.72
CA ALA A 145 -10.32 -0.15 -15.42
C ALA A 145 -9.13 0.11 -16.36
N ARG A 146 -8.95 1.37 -16.79
CA ARG A 146 -7.94 1.77 -17.78
C ARG A 146 -7.10 2.95 -17.30
N ALA A 147 -5.82 2.93 -17.68
CA ALA A 147 -4.90 4.02 -17.42
C ALA A 147 -5.33 5.33 -18.10
N SER A 148 -5.96 5.26 -19.27
CA SER A 148 -6.53 6.44 -19.94
C SER A 148 -7.64 7.11 -19.11
N GLU A 149 -8.49 6.31 -18.45
CA GLU A 149 -9.54 6.81 -17.56
C GLU A 149 -8.92 7.41 -16.30
N TRP A 150 -7.93 6.72 -15.70
CA TRP A 150 -7.17 7.26 -14.56
C TRP A 150 -6.52 8.61 -14.88
N ASN A 151 -5.84 8.71 -16.02
CA ASN A 151 -5.22 9.96 -16.46
C ASN A 151 -6.28 11.04 -16.69
N SER A 152 -7.41 10.73 -17.31
CA SER A 152 -8.49 11.71 -17.53
C SER A 152 -9.13 12.19 -16.22
N LEU A 153 -9.17 11.36 -15.18
CA LEU A 153 -9.74 11.70 -13.89
C LEU A 153 -8.78 12.57 -13.05
N TYR A 154 -7.47 12.32 -13.14
CA TYR A 154 -6.51 12.84 -12.16
C TYR A 154 -5.37 13.67 -12.76
N MET A 155 -5.06 13.54 -14.05
CA MET A 155 -4.16 14.46 -14.74
C MET A 155 -4.96 15.60 -15.37
N LYS A 156 -4.67 16.84 -14.94
CA LYS A 156 -5.15 18.02 -15.67
C LYS A 156 -4.42 18.06 -17.01
N GLU A 157 -5.16 18.25 -18.10
CA GLU A 157 -4.57 18.72 -19.35
C GLU A 157 -3.88 20.05 -19.06
N GLU A 158 -2.56 20.09 -19.11
CA GLU A 158 -1.84 21.35 -19.21
C GLU A 158 -2.29 22.02 -20.50
N VAL A 159 -3.19 22.99 -20.40
CA VAL A 159 -3.51 23.91 -21.49
C VAL A 159 -2.22 24.67 -21.79
N SER A 160 -1.49 24.23 -22.82
CA SER A 160 -0.40 25.01 -23.41
C SER A 160 -1.03 26.26 -24.03
N ALA A 161 -0.83 27.40 -23.38
CA ALA A 161 -1.11 28.74 -23.91
C ALA A 161 0.02 29.18 -24.86
#